data_AF-A0KQ62-F1
#
_entry.id   AF-A0KQ62-F1
#
_cell.length_a   1.000
_cell.length_b   1.000
_cell.length_c   1.000
_cell.angle_alpha   90.00
_cell.angle_beta   90.00
_cell.angle_gamma   90.00
#
_symmetry.space_group_name_H-M   'P 1'
#
loop_
_entity.id
_entity.type
_entity.pdbx_description
1 polymer ?
#
loop_
_entity_poly.entity_id
_entity_poly.type
_entity_poly.pdbx_seq_one_letter_code
_entity_poly.pdbx_strand_id
1 'polypeptide(L)'
;MNMKNVIKMLAVAGLMTAGFAQASVPADLNAAPGVLFVNWHATAAVEGKGNPMLEVRDESGDLVASVHANLMGSQQVQIPSRTQGNLTVSLGEQSSDYRIPFGIGSGKQR
;
A
#
# COMPACT_ATOMS: atom_id res chain seq x y z
N MET A 1 -25.83 -11.83 -49.76
CA MET A 1 -24.76 -12.73 -49.28
C MET A 1 -23.86 -13.01 -50.48
N ASN A 2 -22.56 -12.75 -50.53
CA ASN A 2 -21.55 -13.11 -49.53
C ASN A 2 -20.25 -12.29 -49.68
N MET A 3 -19.80 -11.78 -48.55
CA MET A 3 -18.51 -11.15 -48.25
C MET A 3 -17.37 -12.18 -48.30
N LYS A 4 -16.16 -11.79 -48.73
CA LYS A 4 -14.90 -12.39 -48.24
C LYS A 4 -13.65 -11.67 -48.76
N ASN A 5 -12.62 -11.77 -47.91
CA ASN A 5 -11.22 -11.36 -48.05
C ASN A 5 -10.93 -9.89 -47.71
N VAL A 6 -10.07 -9.57 -46.75
CA VAL A 6 -9.18 -10.37 -45.90
C VAL A 6 -8.76 -9.51 -44.71
N ILE A 7 -8.99 -10.04 -43.51
CA ILE A 7 -8.45 -9.52 -42.26
C ILE A 7 -6.93 -9.76 -42.29
N LYS A 8 -6.15 -8.68 -42.41
CA LYS A 8 -4.73 -8.71 -42.08
C LYS A 8 -4.62 -8.71 -40.56
N MET A 9 -4.36 -9.90 -40.01
CA MET A 9 -3.95 -10.08 -38.63
C MET A 9 -2.67 -9.29 -38.36
N LEU A 10 -2.79 -8.22 -37.58
CA LEU A 10 -1.65 -7.61 -36.90
C LEU A 10 -1.56 -8.27 -35.51
N ALA A 11 -0.70 -9.27 -35.41
CA ALA A 11 -0.29 -9.83 -34.14
C ALA A 11 0.50 -8.74 -33.37
N VAL A 12 -0.16 -8.07 -32.43
CA VAL A 12 0.52 -7.44 -31.30
C VAL A 12 0.35 -8.38 -30.12
N ALA A 13 1.19 -9.41 -30.10
CA ALA A 13 1.55 -10.07 -28.87
C ALA A 13 2.53 -9.16 -28.14
N GLY A 14 2.25 -8.83 -26.88
CA GLY A 14 3.21 -8.17 -25.99
C GLY A 14 2.88 -6.74 -25.59
N LEU A 15 1.69 -6.50 -25.03
CA LEU A 15 1.53 -5.50 -23.97
C LEU A 15 1.17 -6.24 -22.69
N MET A 16 2.12 -7.06 -22.22
CA MET A 16 2.13 -7.50 -20.83
C MET A 16 2.39 -6.25 -19.99
N THR A 17 1.37 -5.86 -19.23
CA THR A 17 1.45 -5.11 -17.98
C THR A 17 2.30 -3.85 -18.04
N ALA A 18 1.65 -2.73 -18.34
CA ALA A 18 2.08 -1.45 -17.78
C ALA A 18 2.16 -1.64 -16.27
N GLY A 19 3.37 -1.82 -15.76
CA GLY A 19 3.65 -1.78 -14.33
C GLY A 19 3.20 -0.41 -13.86
N PHE A 20 2.09 -0.36 -13.14
CA PHE A 20 1.79 0.78 -12.30
C PHE A 20 2.99 0.93 -11.39
N ALA A 21 3.77 1.98 -11.57
CA ALA A 21 4.72 2.41 -10.56
C ALA A 21 3.87 2.68 -9.32
N GLN A 22 3.79 1.71 -8.41
CA GLN A 22 3.16 1.91 -7.11
C GLN A 22 4.04 2.93 -6.42
N ALA A 23 3.65 4.21 -6.53
CA ALA A 23 4.33 5.28 -5.84
C ALA A 23 4.29 4.92 -4.36
N SER A 24 5.47 4.77 -3.75
CA SER A 24 5.54 4.47 -2.33
C SER A 24 4.94 5.62 -1.54
N VAL A 25 4.31 5.29 -0.41
CA VAL A 25 3.83 6.30 0.54
C VAL A 25 5.05 7.11 1.00
N PRO A 26 5.03 8.45 0.89
CA PRO A 26 6.16 9.33 1.24
C PRO A 26 6.27 9.50 2.77
N ALA A 27 6.45 8.40 3.49
CA ALA A 27 6.56 8.38 4.93
C ALA A 27 7.45 7.23 5.42
N ASP A 28 8.14 7.45 6.54
CA ASP A 28 8.80 6.38 7.28
C ASP A 28 7.81 5.71 8.24
N LEU A 29 7.65 4.40 8.06
CA LEU A 29 6.73 3.58 8.82
C LEU A 29 7.48 2.88 9.96
N ASN A 30 6.94 2.94 11.16
CA ASN A 30 7.43 2.21 12.32
C ASN A 30 6.24 1.62 13.07
N ALA A 31 6.26 0.34 13.43
CA ALA A 31 5.21 -0.24 14.24
C ALA A 31 5.65 -0.47 15.69
N ALA A 32 4.69 -0.43 16.60
CA ALA A 32 4.76 -1.01 17.93
C ALA A 32 3.44 -1.77 18.22
N PRO A 33 3.39 -2.65 19.23
CA PRO A 33 2.15 -3.36 19.56
C PRO A 33 0.99 -2.39 19.81
N GLY A 34 -0.03 -2.43 18.94
CA GLY A 34 -1.22 -1.57 19.03
C GLY A 34 -1.16 -0.25 18.25
N VAL A 35 -0.02 0.09 17.65
CA VAL A 35 0.14 1.39 16.96
C VAL A 35 1.13 1.31 15.80
N LEU A 36 0.78 1.96 14.68
CA LEU A 36 1.67 2.26 13.57
C LEU A 36 2.01 3.75 13.60
N PHE A 37 3.28 4.07 13.77
CA PHE A 37 3.84 5.40 13.63
C PHE A 37 4.16 5.67 12.16
N VAL A 38 3.63 6.76 11.64
CA VAL A 38 3.80 7.21 10.26
C VAL A 38 4.47 8.57 10.31
N ASN A 39 5.72 8.64 9.88
CA ASN A 39 6.50 9.87 9.86
C ASN A 39 6.53 10.42 8.45
N TRP A 40 5.69 11.41 8.19
CA TRP A 40 5.53 12.02 6.88
C TRP A 40 6.78 12.81 6.48
N HIS A 41 7.21 12.64 5.23
CA HIS A 41 8.28 13.45 4.67
C HIS A 41 7.77 14.87 4.40
N ALA A 42 8.60 15.90 4.59
CA ALA A 42 8.16 17.30 4.46
C ALA A 42 7.62 17.68 3.07
N THR A 43 7.87 16.85 2.06
CA THR A 43 7.38 16.97 0.68
C THR A 43 6.23 16.00 0.37
N ALA A 44 5.61 15.37 1.37
CA ALA A 44 4.51 14.40 1.22
C ALA A 44 3.18 15.05 0.76
N ALA A 45 3.24 16.12 -0.04
CA ALA A 45 2.09 16.71 -0.68
C ALA A 45 1.50 15.68 -1.66
N VAL A 46 0.47 14.96 -1.21
CA VAL A 46 -0.33 14.12 -2.09
C VAL A 46 -1.05 15.06 -3.06
N GLU A 47 -0.56 15.08 -4.30
CA GLU A 47 -1.05 15.96 -5.35
C GLU A 47 -2.59 15.84 -5.48
N GLY A 48 -3.31 16.92 -5.18
CA GLY A 48 -4.73 17.07 -5.51
C GLY A 48 -5.77 16.51 -4.52
N LYS A 49 -5.41 15.98 -3.34
CA LYS A 49 -6.41 15.57 -2.32
C LYS A 49 -6.32 16.42 -1.05
N GLY A 50 -7.35 17.21 -0.80
CA GLY A 50 -7.45 18.09 0.38
C GLY A 50 -7.52 17.37 1.73
N ASN A 51 -7.65 16.04 1.77
CA ASN A 51 -7.64 15.19 2.97
C ASN A 51 -7.50 13.70 2.55
N PRO A 52 -6.30 13.16 2.30
CA PRO A 52 -6.18 11.76 1.91
C PRO A 52 -6.41 10.82 3.10
N MET A 53 -7.06 9.68 2.83
CA MET A 53 -7.19 8.57 3.78
C MET A 53 -5.93 7.71 3.71
N LEU A 54 -5.36 7.43 4.88
CA LEU A 54 -4.38 6.39 5.08
C LEU A 54 -5.10 5.10 5.48
N GLU A 55 -5.04 4.12 4.60
CA GLU A 55 -5.55 2.78 4.86
C GLU A 55 -4.39 1.86 5.22
N VAL A 56 -4.57 1.07 6.26
CA VAL A 56 -3.62 0.01 6.65
C VAL A 56 -4.36 -1.30 6.49
N ARG A 57 -3.79 -2.19 5.69
CA ARG A 57 -4.30 -3.55 5.45
C ARG A 57 -3.29 -4.57 5.95
N ASP A 58 -3.77 -5.70 6.44
CA ASP A 58 -2.90 -6.82 6.81
C ASP A 58 -2.47 -7.65 5.59
N GLU A 59 -1.71 -8.71 5.84
CA GLU A 59 -1.21 -9.62 4.80
C GLU A 59 -2.30 -10.37 4.04
N SER A 60 -3.51 -10.48 4.62
CA SER A 60 -4.68 -11.08 3.97
C SER A 60 -5.41 -10.07 3.09
N GLY A 61 -5.05 -8.78 3.17
CA GLY A 61 -5.70 -7.66 2.50
C GLY A 61 -6.85 -7.03 3.31
N ASP A 62 -7.07 -7.50 4.54
CA ASP A 62 -8.14 -7.01 5.40
C ASP A 62 -7.78 -5.63 5.97
N LEU A 63 -8.75 -4.71 5.96
CA LEU A 63 -8.56 -3.36 6.47
C LEU A 63 -8.46 -3.39 8.00
N VAL A 64 -7.28 -3.08 8.53
CA VAL A 64 -7.01 -3.04 9.98
C VAL A 64 -7.16 -1.64 10.57
N ALA A 65 -6.91 -0.59 9.78
CA ALA A 65 -7.10 0.79 10.18
C ALA A 65 -7.36 1.70 8.98
N SER A 66 -8.15 2.76 9.18
CA SER A 66 -8.38 3.82 8.20
C SER A 66 -8.46 5.15 8.92
N VAL A 67 -7.58 6.09 8.59
CA VAL A 67 -7.48 7.40 9.27
C VAL A 67 -7.13 8.51 8.28
N HIS A 68 -7.48 9.75 8.59
CA HIS A 68 -6.99 10.91 7.82
C HIS A 68 -5.46 11.01 7.93
N ALA A 69 -4.77 11.17 6.80
CA ALA A 69 -3.35 11.42 6.77
C ALA A 69 -3.05 12.90 7.03
N ASN A 70 -2.19 13.18 8.00
CA ASN A 70 -1.76 14.54 8.34
C ASN A 70 -0.76 15.11 7.31
N LEU A 71 -0.07 14.24 6.55
CA LEU A 71 0.95 14.57 5.54
C LEU A 71 2.12 15.44 6.06
N MET A 72 2.18 15.72 7.36
CA MET A 72 3.22 16.49 8.01
C MET A 72 3.52 15.90 9.39
N GLY A 73 4.82 15.84 9.74
CA GLY A 73 5.28 15.36 11.04
C GLY A 73 4.99 13.87 11.28
N SER A 74 4.91 13.50 12.55
CA SER A 74 4.61 12.13 12.97
C SER A 74 3.12 11.97 13.27
N GLN A 75 2.54 10.86 12.82
CA GLN A 75 1.16 10.48 13.06
C GLN A 75 1.11 9.08 13.66
N GLN A 76 0.21 8.89 14.63
CA GLN A 76 -0.04 7.58 15.22
C GLN A 76 -1.35 7.03 14.68
N VAL A 77 -1.31 5.80 14.19
CA VAL A 77 -2.45 5.06 13.66
C VAL A 77 -2.67 3.87 14.58
N GLN A 78 -3.83 3.79 15.21
CA GLN A 78 -4.17 2.64 16.04
C GLN A 78 -4.40 1.43 15.14
N ILE A 79 -3.67 0.36 15.40
CA ILE A 79 -3.85 -0.94 14.74
C ILE A 79 -4.08 -2.00 15.83
N PRO A 80 -4.77 -3.11 15.53
CA PRO A 80 -4.92 -4.19 16.50
C PRO A 80 -3.57 -4.66 17.05
N SER A 81 -3.43 -4.86 18.36
CA SER A 81 -2.17 -5.31 18.96
C SER A 81 -1.71 -6.70 18.48
N ARG A 82 -2.62 -7.47 17.89
CA ARG A 82 -2.36 -8.79 17.31
C ARG A 82 -1.82 -8.72 15.88
N THR A 83 -1.91 -7.57 15.22
CA THR A 83 -1.50 -7.39 13.83
C THR A 83 -0.02 -7.74 13.66
N GLN A 84 0.27 -8.63 12.71
CA GLN A 84 1.58 -9.25 12.47
C GLN A 84 1.80 -9.43 10.98
N GLY A 85 3.06 -9.70 10.61
CA GLY A 85 3.41 -9.97 9.22
C GLY A 85 3.64 -8.68 8.41
N ASN A 86 3.26 -8.72 7.14
CA ASN A 86 3.37 -7.57 6.25
C ASN A 86 2.08 -6.77 6.30
N LEU A 87 2.22 -5.45 6.41
CA LEU A 87 1.15 -4.49 6.27
C LEU A 87 1.27 -3.82 4.93
N THR A 88 0.15 -3.64 4.24
CA THR A 88 0.09 -2.76 3.08
C THR A 88 -0.54 -1.44 3.53
N VAL A 89 0.24 -0.37 3.43
CA VAL A 89 -0.16 0.99 3.79
C VAL A 89 -0.46 1.75 2.51
N SER A 90 -1.71 2.18 2.33
CA SER A 90 -2.19 2.85 1.12
C SER A 90 -2.58 4.29 1.42
N LEU A 91 -2.20 5.20 0.52
CA LEU A 91 -2.52 6.62 0.58
C LEU A 91 -2.94 7.10 -0.81
N GLY A 92 -4.24 7.09 -1.07
CA GLY A 92 -4.75 7.35 -2.43
C GLY A 92 -4.24 6.31 -3.42
N GLU A 93 -3.51 6.73 -4.45
CA GLU A 93 -2.90 5.84 -5.45
C GLU A 93 -1.52 5.29 -5.02
N GLN A 94 -1.01 5.75 -3.87
CA GLN A 94 0.28 5.34 -3.33
C GLN A 94 0.11 4.12 -2.42
N SER A 95 1.04 3.18 -2.48
CA SER A 95 1.02 2.00 -1.61
C SER A 95 2.44 1.61 -1.22
N SER A 96 2.61 1.24 0.04
CA SER A 96 3.88 0.80 0.62
C SER A 96 3.67 -0.41 1.51
N ASP A 97 4.47 -1.45 1.29
CA ASP A 97 4.50 -2.60 2.17
C ASP A 97 5.47 -2.37 3.33
N TYR A 98 5.00 -2.63 4.54
CA TYR A 98 5.74 -2.49 5.78
C TYR A 98 5.70 -3.79 6.58
N ARG A 99 6.87 -4.38 6.83
CA ARG A 99 6.98 -5.58 7.64
C ARG A 99 7.05 -5.22 9.11
N ILE A 100 6.08 -5.71 9.89
CA ILE A 100 6.10 -5.53 11.34
C ILE A 100 7.30 -6.29 11.91
N PRO A 101 8.21 -5.62 12.64
CA PRO A 101 9.45 -6.24 13.14
C PRO A 101 9.23 -7.14 14.37
N PHE A 102 8.04 -7.09 14.96
CA PHE A 102 7.60 -7.98 16.03
C PHE A 102 6.54 -8.94 15.51
N GLY A 103 6.78 -10.22 15.72
CA GLY A 103 5.76 -11.25 15.63
C GLY A 103 5.71 -11.96 16.97
N ILE A 104 4.56 -12.53 17.32
CA ILE A 104 4.52 -13.61 18.29
C ILE A 104 5.17 -14.78 17.58
N GLY A 105 6.51 -14.75 17.52
CA GLY A 105 7.27 -15.84 16.95
C GLY A 105 6.83 -17.10 17.66
N SER A 106 6.26 -18.04 16.89
CA SER A 106 6.31 -19.45 17.23
C SER A 106 7.73 -19.68 17.72
N GLY A 107 7.90 -19.90 19.03
CA GLY A 107 9.22 -19.99 19.64
C GLY A 107 10.00 -21.13 19.01
N LYS A 108 10.77 -20.85 17.95
CA LYS A 108 11.89 -21.68 17.59
C LYS A 108 13.06 -21.18 18.41
N GLN A 109 13.07 -21.64 19.65
CA GLN A 109 14.21 -21.66 20.54
C GLN A 109 15.43 -22.13 19.72
N ARG A 110 16.46 -21.30 19.63
CA ARG A 110 17.80 -21.73 19.27
C ARG A 110 18.60 -21.86 20.54
#